data_AF-A0A923YZD2-F1
#
_entry.id   AF-A0A923YZD2-F1
#
_cell.length_a   1.000
_cell.length_b   1.000
_cell.length_c   1.000
_cell.angle_alpha   90.00
_cell.angle_beta   90.00
_cell.angle_gamma   90.00
#
_symmetry.space_group_name_H-M   'P 1'
#
loop_
_entity.id
_entity.type
_entity.pdbx_description
1 polymer ?
#
loop_
_entity_poly.entity_id
_entity_poly.type
_entity_poly.pdbx_seq_one_letter_code
_entity_poly.pdbx_strand_id
1 'polypeptide(L)' 'MCGIIGILGTGDVAQRLLDGLKRLEYRGYDSAGIATVHDGMIDRRRAAGKL' A
#
# COMPACT_ATOMS: atom_id res chain seq x y z
N MET A 1 -0.63 15.01 -5.87
CA MET A 1 -0.33 13.98 -6.90
C MET A 1 -0.36 12.62 -6.19
N CYS A 2 -0.55 11.50 -6.90
CA CYS A 2 -0.73 10.18 -6.27
C CYS A 2 0.29 9.16 -6.79
N GLY A 3 0.71 8.23 -5.92
CA GLY A 3 1.52 7.06 -6.27
C GLY A 3 0.73 5.78 -6.02
N ILE A 4 0.85 4.81 -6.92
CA ILE A 4 0.18 3.50 -6.81
C ILE A 4 1.22 2.42 -7.10
N ILE A 5 1.19 1.34 -6.31
CA ILE A 5 1.95 0.11 -6.52
C ILE A 5 1.03 -1.08 -6.25
N GLY A 6 1.23 -2.18 -6.98
CA GLY A 6 0.55 -3.45 -6.77
C GLY A 6 1.52 -4.62 -6.84
N ILE A 7 1.24 -5.68 -6.08
CA ILE A 7 1.99 -6.93 -6.10
C ILE A 7 0.99 -8.07 -6.22
N LEU A 8 1.18 -8.96 -7.20
CA LEU A 8 0.46 -10.21 -7.32
C LEU A 8 1.40 -11.36 -6.91
N GLY A 9 0.95 -12.23 -6.02
CA GLY A 9 1.73 -13.35 -5.52
C GLY A 9 0.92 -14.22 -4.57
N THR A 10 1.50 -15.35 -4.16
CA THR A 10 0.86 -16.36 -3.31
C THR A 10 1.30 -16.28 -1.84
N GLY A 11 2.20 -15.35 -1.48
CA GLY A 11 2.66 -15.13 -0.12
C GLY A 11 2.34 -13.73 0.38
N ASP A 12 2.73 -13.43 1.62
CA ASP A 12 2.49 -12.12 2.23
C ASP A 12 3.19 -10.99 1.49
N VAL A 13 2.42 -9.94 1.17
CA VAL A 13 2.89 -8.79 0.38
C VAL A 13 2.80 -7.45 1.12
N ALA A 14 2.18 -7.41 2.31
CA ALA A 14 1.91 -6.15 3.03
C ALA A 14 3.17 -5.30 3.26
N GLN A 15 4.26 -5.90 3.75
CA GLN A 15 5.53 -5.17 3.97
C GLN A 15 6.14 -4.67 2.67
N ARG A 16 6.12 -5.49 1.62
CA ARG A 16 6.66 -5.12 0.30
C ARG A 16 5.86 -4.00 -0.35
N LEU A 17 4.53 -3.98 -0.16
CA LEU A 17 3.67 -2.87 -0.59
C LEU A 17 4.02 -1.58 0.16
N LEU A 18 4.23 -1.64 1.48
CA LEU A 18 4.69 -0.50 2.28
C LEU A 18 6.03 0.04 1.76
N ASP A 19 7.03 -0.82 1.57
CA ASP A 19 8.36 -0.40 1.08
C ASP A 19 8.31 0.21 -0.31
N GLY A 20 7.49 -0.35 -1.20
CA GLY A 20 7.25 0.23 -2.52
C GLY A 20 6.55 1.58 -2.46
N LEU A 21 5.57 1.73 -1.55
CA LEU A 21 4.84 2.98 -1.37
C LEU A 21 5.74 4.09 -0.79
N LYS A 22 6.66 3.77 0.14
CA LYS A 22 7.69 4.71 0.64
C LYS A 22 8.53 5.29 -0.50
N ARG A 23 8.91 4.48 -1.49
CA ARG A 23 9.65 4.95 -2.68
C ARG A 23 8.85 5.90 -3.56
N LEU A 24 7.51 5.94 -3.41
CA LEU A 24 6.60 6.81 -4.14
C LEU A 24 6.13 8.03 -3.33
N GLU A 25 6.59 8.20 -2.10
CA GLU A 25 6.16 9.28 -1.19
C GLU A 25 6.40 10.68 -1.77
N TYR A 26 7.41 10.85 -2.61
CA TYR A 26 7.68 12.10 -3.34
C TYR A 26 6.50 12.55 -4.23
N ARG A 27 5.58 11.63 -4.60
CA ARG A 27 4.40 11.94 -5.41
C ARG A 27 3.21 12.42 -4.59
N GLY A 28 3.14 12.13 -3.29
CA GLY A 28 2.00 12.51 -2.46
C GLY A 28 2.17 12.14 -1.00
N TYR A 29 1.76 13.06 -0.13
CA TYR A 29 2.01 13.03 1.32
C TYR A 29 0.74 13.31 2.16
N ASP A 30 -0.40 13.53 1.50
CA ASP A 30 -1.65 13.86 2.18
C ASP A 30 -2.31 12.64 2.85
N SER A 31 -2.12 11.45 2.28
CA SER A 31 -2.61 10.19 2.83
C SER A 31 -1.92 8.99 2.18
N ALA A 32 -1.98 7.85 2.87
CA ALA A 32 -1.50 6.58 2.34
C ALA A 32 -2.36 5.42 2.81
N GLY A 33 -2.31 4.31 2.07
CA GLY A 33 -3.00 3.10 2.45
C GLY A 33 -2.61 1.90 1.58
N ILE A 34 -2.89 0.72 2.09
CA ILE A 34 -2.70 -0.56 1.40
C ILE A 34 -3.98 -1.40 1.53
N ALA A 35 -4.18 -2.30 0.58
CA ALA A 35 -5.20 -3.32 0.65
C ALA A 35 -4.59 -4.67 0.23
N THR A 36 -4.95 -5.72 0.93
CA THR A 36 -4.51 -7.10 0.67
C THR A 36 -5.70 -8.03 0.64
N VAL A 37 -5.61 -9.09 -0.15
CA VAL A 37 -6.61 -10.15 -0.19
C VAL A 37 -6.15 -11.30 0.68
N HIS A 38 -6.97 -11.70 1.65
CA HIS A 38 -6.76 -12.86 2.52
C HIS A 38 -8.05 -13.68 2.54
N ASP A 39 -7.97 -14.97 2.22
CA ASP A 39 -9.14 -15.88 2.12
C ASP A 39 -10.30 -15.34 1.26
N GLY A 40 -9.96 -14.69 0.13
CA GLY A 40 -10.95 -14.07 -0.76
C GLY A 40 -11.57 -12.76 -0.24
N MET A 41 -11.17 -12.31 0.95
CA MET A 41 -11.64 -11.08 1.59
C MET A 41 -10.59 -9.98 1.48
N ILE A 42 -11.03 -8.74 1.30
CA ILE A 42 -10.12 -7.58 1.24
C ILE A 42 -10.00 -6.97 2.65
N ASP A 43 -8.80 -6.96 3.22
CA ASP A 43 -8.45 -6.09 4.35
C ASP A 43 -7.79 -4.82 3.80
N ARG A 44 -8.19 -3.67 4.33
CA ARG A 44 -7.69 -2.36 3.94
C ARG A 44 -7.27 -1.56 5.16
N ARG A 45 -6.10 -0.91 5.07
CA ARG A 45 -5.58 0.01 6.09
C ARG A 45 -5.21 1.33 5.42
N ARG A 46 -5.68 2.44 5.98
CA ARG A 46 -5.38 3.80 5.49
C ARG A 46 -5.16 4.75 6.65
N ALA A 47 -4.29 5.73 6.44
CA ALA A 47 -4.04 6.82 7.36
C ALA A 47 -3.92 8.14 6.59
N ALA A 48 -4.24 9.25 7.28
CA ALA A 48 -3.92 10.58 6.79
C ALA A 48 -2.45 10.91 7.08
N GLY A 49 -1.85 11.76 6.25
CA GLY A 49 -0.45 12.12 6.32
C GLY A 49 0.48 11.13 5.63
N LYS A 50 1.78 11.29 5.91
CA LYS A 50 2.86 10.46 5.38
C LYS A 50 2.86 9.04 5.95
N LEU A 51 3.54 8.14 5.25
CA LEU A 51 3.69 6.72 5.62
C LEU A 51 4.56 6.52 6.86
#